data_AF-A0A352KJH8-F1
#
_entry.id   AF-A0A352KJH8-F1
#
_cell.length_a   1.000
_cell.length_b   1.000
_cell.length_c   1.000
_cell.angle_alpha   90.00
_cell.angle_beta   90.00
_cell.angle_gamma   90.00
#
_symmetry.space_group_name_H-M   'P 1'
#
loop_
_entity.id
_entity.type
_entity.pdbx_description
1 polymer ?
#
loop_
_entity_poly.entity_id
_entity_poly.type
_entity_poly.pdbx_seq_one_letter_code
_entity_poly.pdbx_strand_id
1 'polypeptide(L)'
;VPEWIEVFMATQQVGLYLTPINYHLTSPEIGYIVENSEAKLFIYGDRYKDSAEKAMELIGFHKSAAYVVGEAGAVQPFASLYEG
;
A
#
# COMPACT_ATOMS: atom_id res chain seq x y z
N VAL A 1 9.87 -5.26 -13.58
CA VAL A 1 9.77 -6.51 -12.79
C VAL A 1 8.35 -6.51 -12.21
N PRO A 2 7.72 -7.60 -11.74
CA PRO A 2 6.43 -7.45 -11.07
C PRO A 2 6.58 -6.52 -9.85
N GLU A 3 5.69 -5.56 -9.68
CA GLU A 3 5.81 -4.46 -8.70
C GLU A 3 5.98 -4.98 -7.27
N TRP A 4 5.33 -6.10 -6.95
CA TRP A 4 5.52 -6.79 -5.66
C TRP A 4 6.98 -7.19 -5.40
N ILE A 5 7.67 -7.71 -6.42
CA ILE A 5 9.08 -8.09 -6.31
C ILE A 5 9.97 -6.84 -6.17
N GLU A 6 9.61 -5.74 -6.84
CA GLU A 6 10.32 -4.46 -6.71
C GLU A 6 10.21 -3.91 -5.28
N VAL A 7 9.01 -3.88 -4.71
CA VAL A 7 8.80 -3.47 -3.30
C VAL A 7 9.54 -4.39 -2.34
N PHE A 8 9.47 -5.71 -2.56
CA PHE A 8 10.20 -6.67 -1.75
C PHE A 8 11.71 -6.39 -1.76
N MET A 9 12.32 -6.27 -2.93
CA MET A 9 13.76 -6.01 -3.03
C MET A 9 14.13 -4.62 -2.47
N ALA A 10 13.37 -3.58 -2.80
CA ALA A 10 13.63 -2.22 -2.34
C ALA A 10 13.60 -2.12 -0.81
N THR A 11 12.58 -2.70 -0.17
CA THR A 11 12.50 -2.72 1.30
C THR A 11 13.68 -3.43 1.94
N GLN A 12 14.14 -4.55 1.38
CA GLN A 12 15.35 -5.23 1.87
C GLN A 12 16.61 -4.40 1.68
N GLN A 13 16.76 -3.71 0.56
CA GLN A 13 17.95 -2.89 0.25
C GLN A 13 18.13 -1.72 1.20
N VAL A 14 17.04 -1.14 1.70
CA VAL A 14 17.07 0.04 2.60
C VAL A 14 16.76 -0.29 4.06
N GLY A 15 16.64 -1.57 4.41
CA GLY A 15 16.42 -2.02 5.79
C GLY A 15 15.03 -1.71 6.34
N LEU A 16 14.01 -1.71 5.48
CA LEU A 16 12.61 -1.54 5.88
C LEU A 16 11.94 -2.88 6.19
N TYR A 17 10.97 -2.85 7.09
CA TYR A 17 10.05 -3.97 7.31
C TYR A 17 8.94 -3.94 6.26
N LEU A 18 8.66 -5.10 5.65
CA LEU A 18 7.55 -5.31 4.74
C LEU A 18 6.50 -6.21 5.40
N THR A 19 5.26 -5.73 5.49
CA THR A 19 4.11 -6.49 6.01
C THR A 19 3.16 -6.85 4.85
N PRO A 20 3.23 -8.08 4.30
CA PRO A 20 2.30 -8.52 3.28
C PRO A 20 0.87 -8.63 3.83
N ILE A 21 -0.10 -8.11 3.08
CA ILE A 21 -1.53 -8.19 3.43
C ILE A 21 -2.24 -9.13 2.46
N ASN A 22 -3.03 -10.05 2.99
CA ASN A 22 -3.84 -10.96 2.18
C ASN A 22 -5.00 -10.18 1.53
N TYR A 23 -5.10 -10.25 0.20
CA TYR A 23 -6.11 -9.52 -0.58
C TYR A 23 -7.55 -10.05 -0.40
N HIS A 24 -7.74 -11.20 0.25
CA HIS A 24 -9.07 -11.72 0.61
C HIS A 24 -9.65 -11.07 1.87
N LEU A 25 -8.90 -10.21 2.56
CA LEU A 25 -9.35 -9.56 3.79
C LEU A 25 -10.34 -8.42 3.51
N THR A 26 -11.20 -8.18 4.49
CA THR A 26 -12.13 -7.05 4.48
C THR A 26 -11.43 -5.74 4.83
N SER A 27 -12.02 -4.59 4.48
CA SER A 27 -11.44 -3.27 4.79
C SER A 27 -11.09 -3.05 6.27
N PRO A 28 -11.93 -3.46 7.26
CA PRO A 28 -11.56 -3.33 8.67
C PRO A 28 -10.34 -4.19 9.05
N GLU A 29 -10.23 -5.41 8.51
CA GLU A 29 -9.09 -6.30 8.77
C GLU A 29 -7.79 -5.75 8.16
N ILE A 30 -7.87 -5.21 6.93
CA ILE A 30 -6.75 -4.51 6.29
C ILE A 30 -6.34 -3.31 7.13
N GLY A 31 -7.31 -2.46 7.52
CA GLY A 31 -7.07 -1.27 8.34
C GLY A 31 -6.40 -1.62 9.66
N TYR A 32 -6.87 -2.68 10.33
CA TYR A 32 -6.26 -3.18 11.56
C TYR A 32 -4.78 -3.54 11.36
N ILE A 33 -4.43 -4.27 10.29
CA ILE A 33 -3.02 -4.63 10.01
C ILE A 33 -2.18 -3.38 9.73
N VAL A 34 -2.69 -2.45 8.91
CA VAL A 34 -1.97 -1.22 8.54
C VAL A 34 -1.70 -0.36 9.77
N GLU A 35 -2.71 -0.16 10.62
CA GLU A 35 -2.60 0.62 11.86
C GLU A 35 -1.71 -0.08 12.89
N ASN A 36 -1.94 -1.36 13.16
CA ASN A 36 -1.20 -2.11 14.18
C ASN A 36 0.28 -2.32 13.82
N SER A 37 0.60 -2.43 12.53
CA SER A 37 1.99 -2.48 12.05
C SER A 37 2.68 -1.11 11.98
N GLU A 38 1.96 -0.04 12.32
CA GLU A 38 2.44 1.35 12.26
C GLU A 38 2.99 1.75 10.88
N ALA A 39 2.38 1.21 9.80
CA ALA A 39 2.88 1.36 8.44
C ALA A 39 3.16 2.82 8.10
N LYS A 40 4.34 3.08 7.52
CA LYS A 40 4.72 4.43 7.03
C LYS A 40 4.44 4.62 5.54
N LEU A 41 4.14 3.54 4.85
CA LEU A 41 3.87 3.48 3.42
C LEU A 41 2.86 2.36 3.17
N PHE A 42 1.84 2.62 2.35
CA PHE A 42 0.84 1.61 1.98
C PHE A 42 0.72 1.50 0.46
N ILE A 43 0.98 0.31 -0.09
CA ILE A 43 0.93 0.06 -1.54
C ILE A 43 -0.12 -1.01 -1.81
N TYR A 44 -0.99 -0.76 -2.77
CA TYR A 44 -2.04 -1.69 -3.18
C TYR A 44 -2.23 -1.69 -4.70
N GLY A 45 -2.81 -2.75 -5.25
CA GLY A 45 -3.17 -2.80 -6.68
C GLY A 45 -4.56 -2.22 -6.93
N ASP A 46 -4.77 -1.64 -8.12
CA ASP A 46 -6.05 -1.06 -8.57
C ASP A 46 -7.25 -2.00 -8.40
N ARG A 47 -7.06 -3.30 -8.62
CA ARG A 47 -8.07 -4.36 -8.40
C ARG A 47 -8.62 -4.39 -6.96
N TYR A 48 -7.86 -3.89 -5.98
CA TYR A 48 -8.20 -3.90 -4.56
C TYR A 48 -8.46 -2.50 -4.01
N LYS A 49 -8.62 -1.50 -4.89
CA LYS A 49 -8.78 -0.09 -4.54
C LYS A 49 -9.92 0.15 -3.55
N ASP A 50 -11.11 -0.40 -3.80
CA ASP A 50 -12.27 -0.21 -2.92
C ASP A 50 -11.98 -0.66 -1.49
N SER A 51 -11.39 -1.85 -1.32
CA SER A 51 -11.06 -2.40 -0.02
C SER A 51 -9.96 -1.59 0.69
N ALA A 52 -8.95 -1.16 -0.05
CA ALA A 52 -7.78 -0.45 0.45
C ALA A 52 -8.09 1.02 0.81
N GLU A 53 -8.80 1.74 -0.04
CA GLU A 53 -9.20 3.12 0.20
C GLU A 53 -10.17 3.23 1.38
N LYS A 54 -11.13 2.29 1.51
CA LYS A 54 -12.00 2.22 2.68
C LYS A 54 -11.23 1.87 3.96
N ALA A 55 -10.22 0.99 3.88
CA ALA A 55 -9.36 0.69 5.03
C ALA A 55 -8.60 1.94 5.50
N MET A 56 -8.04 2.71 4.56
CA MET A 56 -7.37 3.98 4.86
C MET A 56 -8.32 5.00 5.49
N GLU A 57 -9.55 5.12 4.98
CA GLU A 57 -10.57 6.02 5.55
C GLU A 57 -10.90 5.66 7.00
N LEU A 58 -11.08 4.36 7.31
CA LEU A 58 -11.41 3.88 8.65
C LEU A 58 -10.36 4.23 9.70
N ILE A 59 -9.08 4.23 9.33
CA ILE A 59 -7.96 4.49 10.25
C ILE A 59 -7.36 5.89 10.09
N GLY A 60 -7.90 6.73 9.20
CA GLY A 60 -7.36 8.06 8.91
C GLY A 60 -5.95 8.06 8.30
N PHE A 61 -5.60 7.04 7.51
CA PHE A 61 -4.26 6.91 6.92
C PHE A 61 -3.95 8.04 5.93
N HIS A 62 -2.73 8.56 5.97
CA HIS A 62 -2.32 9.67 5.11
C HIS A 62 -2.19 9.24 3.65
N LYS A 63 -3.04 9.78 2.77
CA LYS A 63 -3.03 9.48 1.32
C LYS A 63 -1.71 9.83 0.62
N SER A 64 -0.94 10.77 1.17
CA SER A 64 0.40 11.11 0.68
C SER A 64 1.44 10.02 0.92
N ALA A 65 1.15 9.07 1.80
CA ALA A 65 1.98 7.91 2.12
C ALA A 65 1.39 6.62 1.52
N ALA A 66 0.56 6.74 0.48
CA ALA A 66 -0.07 5.60 -0.18
C ALA A 66 0.11 5.67 -1.69
N TYR A 67 0.25 4.50 -2.31
CA TYR A 67 0.46 4.36 -3.75
C TYR A 67 -0.38 3.23 -4.33
N VAL A 68 -0.86 3.40 -5.57
CA VAL A 68 -1.62 2.40 -6.30
C VAL A 68 -0.84 1.87 -7.51
N VAL A 69 -0.70 0.56 -7.61
CA VAL A 69 -0.20 -0.10 -8.82
C VAL A 69 -1.37 -0.20 -9.81
N GLY A 70 -1.22 0.40 -10.99
CA GLY A 70 -2.27 0.50 -11.99
C GLY A 70 -2.85 1.91 -12.10
N GLU A 71 -4.16 2.02 -12.27
CA GLU A 71 -4.81 3.31 -12.49
C GLU A 71 -4.80 4.20 -11.23
N ALA A 72 -4.33 5.45 -11.41
CA ALA A 72 -4.31 6.45 -10.35
C ALA A 72 -5.73 6.78 -9.85
N GLY A 73 -5.84 7.13 -8.57
CA GLY A 73 -7.13 7.36 -7.91
C GLY A 73 -7.04 8.45 -6.85
N ALA A 74 -7.47 8.13 -5.63
CA ALA A 74 -7.32 9.04 -4.50
C ALA A 74 -5.87 9.16 -3.99
N VAL A 75 -4.97 8.31 -4.50
CA VAL A 75 -3.54 8.25 -4.13
C VAL A 75 -2.66 8.30 -5.37
N GLN A 76 -1.35 8.50 -5.16
CA GLN A 76 -0.38 8.60 -6.25
C GLN A 76 -0.20 7.25 -6.97
N PRO A 77 0.05 7.24 -8.30
CA PRO A 77 0.40 6.01 -9.00
C PRO A 77 1.77 5.51 -8.53
N PHE A 78 1.93 4.20 -8.37
CA PHE A 78 3.19 3.57 -7.99
C PHE A 78 4.35 3.94 -8.92
N ALA A 79 4.05 4.13 -10.21
CA ALA A 79 5.03 4.54 -11.22
C ALA A 79 5.73 5.88 -10.91
N SER A 80 5.12 6.78 -10.12
CA SER A 80 5.77 8.05 -9.76
C SER A 80 6.97 7.85 -8.83
N LEU A 81 7.12 6.68 -8.19
CA LEU A 81 8.30 6.36 -7.37
C LEU A 81 9.58 6.20 -8.20
N TYR A 82 9.48 6.08 -9.52
CA TYR A 82 10.62 5.99 -10.41
C TYR A 82 11.15 7.37 -10.85
N GLU A 83 10.39 8.43 -10.63
CA GLU A 83 10.67 9.79 -11.11
C GLU A 83 11.58 10.60 -10.17
N GLY A 84 12.37 9.92 -9.34
CA GLY A 84 13.20 10.50 -8.28
C GLY A 84 14.08 11.67 -8.69
#